data_AF-A0A1G5GM41-F1
#
_entry.id   AF-A0A1G5GM41-F1
#
_cell.length_a   1.000
_cell.length_b   1.000
_cell.length_c   1.000
_cell.angle_alpha   90.00
_cell.angle_beta   90.00
_cell.angle_gamma   90.00
#
_symmetry.space_group_name_H-M   'P 1'
#
loop_
_entity.id
_entity.type
_entity.pdbx_description
1 polymer ?
#
loop_
_entity_poly.entity_id
_entity_poly.type
_entity_poly.pdbx_seq_one_letter_code
_entity_poly.pdbx_strand_id
1 'polypeptide(L)'
;MAHAEFDEIGFSRRDLMALSSLTIAWIALSEILTAKAANAADVWTRPFTTYGRISRPFNLSDPRYANGHRGADYHQDPGGDSTVRAIRSGRVVYAGNRIAQGQLGETLVIQHASHWSLYAHLHDYPESSRGPFRVGVGDDVLNGTALGLKGTTGYSTGPHLHLEIGRGTWEGSSSRQSHANLVNPEALLAGAPPAPTKPRPTTPPPVEENDMFTDEDRKNLNDLVALAPTIHQINRRAETAINEGRDRAAALARIEKLLGQVASR
;
A
#
# COMPACT_ATOMS: atom_id res chain seq x y z
N MET A 1 18.74 -35.15 33.31
CA MET A 1 19.61 -34.00 33.64
C MET A 1 19.57 -32.96 32.52
N ALA A 2 18.46 -32.25 32.35
CA ALA A 2 18.32 -31.17 31.36
C ALA A 2 17.32 -30.11 31.85
N HIS A 3 17.43 -29.72 33.12
CA HIS A 3 16.52 -28.74 33.75
C HIS A 3 17.23 -27.52 34.33
N ALA A 4 18.53 -27.35 34.10
CA ALA A 4 19.30 -26.27 34.70
C ALA A 4 20.07 -25.53 33.62
N GLU A 5 19.45 -24.53 32.98
CA GLU A 5 20.19 -23.46 32.27
C GLU A 5 19.30 -22.26 31.83
N PHE A 6 18.33 -21.84 32.64
CA PHE A 6 17.54 -20.62 32.35
C PHE A 6 17.34 -19.68 33.56
N ASP A 7 18.08 -19.87 34.66
CA ASP A 7 17.91 -19.08 35.89
C ASP A 7 18.80 -17.82 36.01
N GLU A 8 19.68 -17.52 35.04
CA GLU A 8 20.61 -16.38 35.19
C GLU A 8 20.05 -14.99 34.84
N ILE A 9 18.77 -14.86 34.46
CA ILE A 9 18.19 -13.55 34.03
C ILE A 9 16.90 -13.17 34.81
N GLY A 10 16.50 -13.95 35.83
CA GLY A 10 15.44 -13.52 36.77
C GLY A 10 14.02 -13.40 36.19
N PHE A 11 13.74 -13.91 34.99
CA PHE A 11 12.38 -13.98 34.44
C PHE A 11 11.71 -15.29 34.82
N SER A 12 10.54 -15.21 35.46
CA SER A 12 9.76 -16.41 35.77
C SER A 12 9.13 -16.98 34.49
N ARG A 13 8.80 -18.29 34.48
CA ARG A 13 8.02 -18.91 33.39
C ARG A 13 6.70 -18.17 33.09
N ARG A 14 6.15 -17.44 34.07
CA ARG A 14 4.95 -16.61 33.88
C ARG A 14 5.26 -15.35 33.06
N ASP A 15 6.43 -14.76 33.27
CA ASP A 15 6.86 -13.56 32.54
C ASP A 15 7.17 -13.90 31.08
N LEU A 16 7.81 -15.06 30.83
CA LEU A 16 8.06 -15.56 29.47
C LEU A 16 6.76 -15.85 28.69
N MET A 17 5.71 -16.32 29.37
CA MET A 17 4.39 -16.58 28.75
C MET A 17 3.54 -15.32 28.56
N ALA A 18 3.69 -14.32 29.43
CA ALA A 18 3.08 -13.00 29.22
C ALA A 18 3.73 -12.30 28.01
N LEU A 19 5.06 -12.40 27.88
CA LEU A 19 5.82 -11.89 26.75
C LEU A 19 5.43 -12.56 25.43
N SER A 20 5.23 -13.89 25.41
CA SER A 20 4.77 -14.58 24.19
C SER A 20 3.35 -14.18 23.78
N SER A 21 2.45 -14.00 24.74
CA SER A 21 1.07 -13.54 24.49
C SER A 21 1.01 -12.11 23.95
N LEU A 22 1.83 -11.22 24.52
CA LEU A 22 2.02 -9.85 24.03
C LEU A 22 2.62 -9.83 22.63
N THR A 23 3.54 -10.75 22.32
CA THR A 23 4.15 -10.85 20.99
C THR A 23 3.13 -11.30 19.94
N ILE A 24 2.27 -12.26 20.26
CA ILE A 24 1.18 -12.72 19.37
C ILE A 24 0.15 -11.59 19.16
N ALA A 25 -0.23 -10.89 20.23
CA ALA A 25 -1.12 -9.73 20.13
C ALA A 25 -0.50 -8.60 19.28
N TRP A 26 0.80 -8.37 19.41
CA TRP A 26 1.54 -7.40 18.61
C TRP A 26 1.61 -7.79 17.13
N ILE A 27 1.86 -9.08 16.83
CA ILE A 27 1.84 -9.61 15.46
C ILE A 27 0.43 -9.43 14.86
N ALA A 28 -0.62 -9.88 15.56
CA ALA A 28 -1.99 -9.71 15.10
C ALA A 28 -2.38 -8.23 14.90
N LEU A 29 -1.99 -7.34 15.82
CA LEU A 29 -2.22 -5.90 15.69
C LEU A 29 -1.48 -5.32 14.48
N SER A 30 -0.22 -5.72 14.26
CA SER A 30 0.55 -5.28 13.09
C SER A 30 -0.07 -5.76 11.78
N GLU A 31 -0.53 -7.01 11.68
CA GLU A 31 -1.23 -7.52 10.50
C GLU A 31 -2.56 -6.79 10.27
N ILE A 32 -3.33 -6.50 11.32
CA ILE A 32 -4.58 -5.75 11.24
C ILE A 32 -4.32 -4.31 10.80
N LEU A 33 -3.28 -3.65 11.32
CA LEU A 33 -2.89 -2.30 10.91
C LEU A 33 -2.38 -2.27 9.46
N THR A 34 -1.62 -3.28 9.03
CA THR A 34 -1.20 -3.44 7.63
C THR A 34 -2.40 -3.69 6.72
N ALA A 35 -3.38 -4.50 7.14
CA ALA A 35 -4.62 -4.74 6.40
C ALA A 35 -5.54 -3.51 6.35
N LYS A 36 -5.65 -2.73 7.44
CA LYS A 36 -6.39 -1.45 7.46
C LYS A 36 -5.70 -0.39 6.60
N ALA A 37 -4.37 -0.32 6.60
CA ALA A 37 -3.61 0.54 5.70
C ALA A 37 -3.78 0.12 4.23
N ALA A 38 -3.85 -1.18 3.94
CA ALA A 38 -4.16 -1.71 2.62
C ALA A 38 -5.62 -1.48 2.18
N ASN A 39 -6.58 -1.49 3.10
CA ASN A 39 -7.99 -1.23 2.83
C ASN A 39 -8.32 0.26 2.71
N ALA A 40 -7.66 1.12 3.50
CA ALA A 40 -7.72 2.57 3.31
C ALA A 40 -7.00 3.03 2.02
N ALA A 41 -6.32 2.12 1.32
CA ALA A 41 -5.50 2.32 0.14
C ALA A 41 -6.18 1.98 -1.20
N ASP A 42 -7.46 1.58 -1.23
CA ASP A 42 -8.19 1.34 -2.49
C ASP A 42 -9.04 2.52 -2.96
N VAL A 43 -8.55 3.74 -2.75
CA VAL A 43 -9.19 4.95 -3.26
C VAL A 43 -8.36 5.50 -4.42
N TRP A 44 -9.05 5.72 -5.54
CA TRP A 44 -8.49 6.43 -6.69
C TRP A 44 -8.67 7.93 -6.52
N THR A 45 -7.65 8.71 -6.83
CA THR A 45 -7.73 10.18 -6.90
C THR A 45 -7.22 10.67 -8.26
N ARG A 46 -7.52 11.93 -8.58
CA ARG A 46 -6.83 12.63 -9.66
C ARG A 46 -5.34 12.83 -9.29
N PRO A 47 -4.45 13.07 -10.29
CA PRO A 47 -3.02 13.23 -10.04
C PRO A 47 -2.61 14.61 -9.48
N PHE A 48 -3.54 15.58 -9.44
CA PHE A 48 -3.32 16.95 -8.95
C PHE A 48 -4.34 17.33 -7.89
N THR A 49 -4.02 18.35 -7.09
CA THR A 49 -4.90 18.87 -6.01
C THR A 49 -6.08 19.69 -6.51
N THR A 50 -6.07 20.08 -7.78
CA THR A 50 -7.19 20.74 -8.46
C THR A 50 -7.51 20.01 -9.76
N TYR A 51 -8.71 20.25 -10.28
CA TYR A 51 -9.08 19.73 -11.59
C TYR A 51 -8.31 20.46 -12.69
N GLY A 52 -7.67 19.67 -13.55
CA GLY A 52 -6.95 20.14 -14.72
C GLY A 52 -7.73 19.96 -16.00
N ARG A 53 -7.20 20.55 -17.08
CA ARG A 53 -7.67 20.32 -18.44
C ARG A 53 -7.00 19.09 -19.01
N ILE A 54 -7.75 18.28 -19.74
CA ILE A 54 -7.20 17.15 -20.49
C ILE A 54 -7.03 17.63 -21.93
N SER A 55 -5.79 17.66 -22.42
CA SER A 55 -5.50 18.13 -23.78
C SER A 55 -5.59 17.02 -24.80
N ARG A 56 -5.18 15.81 -24.42
CA ARG A 56 -5.15 14.63 -25.29
C ARG A 56 -5.72 13.43 -24.54
N PRO A 57 -6.96 13.01 -24.85
CA PRO A 57 -7.60 11.89 -24.17
C PRO A 57 -6.97 10.55 -24.57
N PHE A 58 -7.32 9.51 -23.81
CA PHE A 58 -7.00 8.13 -24.15
C PHE A 58 -7.63 7.72 -25.48
N ASN A 59 -6.90 6.91 -26.25
CA ASN A 59 -7.28 6.41 -27.58
C ASN A 59 -7.52 7.50 -28.63
N LEU A 60 -7.06 8.75 -28.38
CA LEU A 60 -7.06 9.79 -29.40
C LEU A 60 -6.25 9.29 -30.61
N SER A 61 -6.89 9.24 -31.78
CA SER A 61 -6.23 8.86 -33.02
C SER A 61 -5.16 9.89 -33.38
N ASP A 62 -3.94 9.41 -33.60
CA ASP A 62 -2.81 10.24 -34.01
C ASP A 62 -1.90 9.42 -34.92
N PRO A 63 -1.50 9.94 -36.09
CA PRO A 63 -0.56 9.26 -36.98
C PRO A 63 0.77 8.82 -36.32
N ARG A 64 1.15 9.45 -35.22
CA ARG A 64 2.36 9.14 -34.42
C ARG A 64 2.22 7.84 -33.60
N TYR A 65 1.00 7.36 -33.36
CA TYR A 65 0.73 6.19 -32.53
C TYR A 65 -0.13 5.17 -33.27
N ALA A 66 0.43 3.99 -33.56
CA ALA A 66 -0.25 2.96 -34.34
C ALA A 66 -1.60 2.51 -33.76
N ASN A 67 -1.78 2.59 -32.44
CA ASN A 67 -3.00 2.20 -31.73
C ASN A 67 -3.64 3.38 -31.00
N GLY A 68 -3.39 4.62 -31.44
CA GLY A 68 -3.85 5.82 -30.74
C GLY A 68 -3.09 6.08 -29.44
N HIS A 69 -3.48 7.17 -28.78
CA HIS A 69 -2.85 7.63 -27.55
C HIS A 69 -3.06 6.65 -26.39
N ARG A 70 -1.97 6.21 -25.76
CA ARG A 70 -1.95 5.13 -24.74
C ARG A 70 -2.35 5.57 -23.33
N GLY A 71 -2.43 6.88 -23.11
CA GLY A 71 -2.73 7.48 -21.82
C GLY A 71 -3.60 8.72 -21.99
N ALA A 72 -3.64 9.58 -20.99
CA ALA A 72 -4.25 10.89 -21.07
C ALA A 72 -3.27 11.98 -20.63
N ASP A 73 -3.30 13.12 -21.32
CA ASP A 73 -2.41 14.25 -21.06
C ASP A 73 -3.14 15.31 -20.23
N TYR A 74 -2.66 15.50 -18.99
CA TYR A 74 -3.23 16.41 -18.01
C TYR A 74 -2.43 17.71 -17.91
N HIS A 75 -3.14 18.82 -17.99
CA HIS A 75 -2.62 20.16 -17.80
C HIS A 75 -3.25 20.82 -16.60
N GLN A 76 -2.48 21.72 -15.98
CA GLN A 76 -2.97 22.63 -14.96
C GLN A 76 -2.79 24.04 -15.51
N ASP A 77 -3.75 24.92 -15.24
CA ASP A 77 -3.71 26.32 -15.67
C ASP A 77 -2.45 27.02 -15.15
N PRO A 78 -2.01 28.14 -15.77
CA PRO A 78 -0.87 28.90 -15.29
C PRO A 78 -1.03 29.27 -13.80
N GLY A 79 0.00 29.00 -13.00
CA GLY A 79 -0.04 29.19 -11.54
C GLY A 79 -0.72 28.06 -10.76
N GLY A 80 -1.30 27.07 -11.45
CA GLY A 80 -1.85 25.86 -10.84
C GLY A 80 -0.79 24.88 -10.35
N ASP A 81 -1.25 23.90 -9.57
CA ASP A 81 -0.39 22.87 -8.98
C ASP A 81 0.47 22.18 -10.04
N SER A 82 1.77 22.09 -9.79
CA SER A 82 2.71 21.38 -10.67
C SER A 82 3.16 20.05 -10.08
N THR A 83 2.80 19.75 -8.83
CA THR A 83 3.18 18.50 -8.18
C THR A 83 2.27 17.37 -8.64
N VAL A 84 2.88 16.37 -9.28
CA VAL A 84 2.20 15.12 -9.65
C VAL A 84 2.19 14.19 -8.44
N ARG A 85 1.02 13.62 -8.14
CA ARG A 85 0.81 12.72 -7.00
C ARG A 85 0.32 11.34 -7.45
N ALA A 86 0.61 10.33 -6.65
CA ALA A 86 0.15 8.97 -6.87
C ALA A 86 -1.38 8.91 -6.85
N ILE A 87 -1.98 8.41 -7.94
CA ILE A 87 -3.43 8.30 -8.06
C ILE A 87 -4.01 7.18 -7.19
N ARG A 88 -3.19 6.26 -6.72
CA ARG A 88 -3.54 5.14 -5.84
C ARG A 88 -2.29 4.66 -5.12
N SER A 89 -2.43 4.11 -3.92
CA SER A 89 -1.31 3.51 -3.18
C SER A 89 -0.71 2.32 -3.93
N GLY A 90 0.58 2.08 -3.77
CA GLY A 90 1.28 0.99 -4.43
C GLY A 90 2.78 1.04 -4.18
N ARG A 91 3.55 0.33 -5.01
CA ARG A 91 5.01 0.29 -4.93
C ARG A 91 5.62 0.81 -6.21
N VAL A 92 6.64 1.66 -6.11
CA VAL A 92 7.38 2.15 -7.26
C VAL A 92 8.19 0.99 -7.86
N VAL A 93 7.92 0.64 -9.12
CA VAL A 93 8.60 -0.44 -9.85
C VAL A 93 9.52 0.07 -10.96
N TYR A 94 9.43 1.36 -11.30
CA TYR A 94 10.33 2.00 -12.24
C TYR A 94 10.47 3.49 -11.91
N ALA A 95 11.69 4.01 -12.00
CA ALA A 95 12.01 5.43 -11.94
C ALA A 95 13.20 5.69 -12.89
N GLY A 96 13.01 6.51 -13.92
CA GLY A 96 14.06 6.86 -14.88
C GLY A 96 13.51 7.31 -16.23
N ASN A 97 14.36 7.32 -17.26
CA ASN A 97 14.05 7.97 -18.55
C ASN A 97 14.27 7.10 -19.79
N ARG A 98 14.21 5.78 -19.64
CA ARG A 98 14.50 4.82 -20.73
C ARG A 98 13.27 4.15 -21.32
N ILE A 99 12.08 4.37 -20.76
CA ILE A 99 10.84 3.83 -21.33
C ILE A 99 10.62 4.42 -22.72
N ALA A 100 10.19 3.57 -23.66
CA ALA A 100 9.99 3.91 -25.06
C ALA A 100 11.20 4.62 -25.68
N GLN A 101 12.42 4.13 -25.40
CA GLN A 101 13.67 4.72 -25.90
C GLN A 101 13.84 6.20 -25.50
N GLY A 102 13.29 6.60 -24.36
CA GLY A 102 13.36 7.96 -23.83
C GLY A 102 12.28 8.92 -24.34
N GLN A 103 11.35 8.46 -25.18
CA GLN A 103 10.24 9.30 -25.66
C GLN A 103 9.34 9.80 -24.54
N LEU A 104 9.18 9.04 -23.45
CA LEU A 104 8.38 9.47 -22.29
C LEU A 104 9.14 10.39 -21.32
N GLY A 105 10.43 10.65 -21.56
CA GLY A 105 11.24 11.46 -20.65
C GLY A 105 11.32 10.84 -19.25
N GLU A 106 11.45 11.70 -18.24
CA GLU A 106 11.49 11.26 -16.85
C GLU A 106 10.15 10.64 -16.46
N THR A 107 10.20 9.35 -16.11
CA THR A 107 9.03 8.49 -15.95
C THR A 107 9.09 7.71 -14.63
N LEU A 108 7.95 7.64 -13.94
CA LEU A 108 7.71 6.76 -12.81
C LEU A 108 6.64 5.73 -13.16
N VAL A 109 6.79 4.52 -12.64
CA VAL A 109 5.73 3.50 -12.68
C VAL A 109 5.46 2.99 -11.27
N ILE A 110 4.19 2.99 -10.89
CA ILE A 110 3.71 2.43 -9.63
C ILE A 110 2.90 1.18 -9.93
N GLN A 111 3.28 0.06 -9.32
CA GLN A 111 2.49 -1.15 -9.28
C GLN A 111 1.48 -1.07 -8.13
N HIS A 112 0.21 -1.28 -8.43
CA HIS A 112 -0.88 -1.44 -7.49
C HIS A 112 -1.29 -2.92 -7.43
N ALA A 113 -2.28 -3.27 -6.59
CA ALA A 113 -2.71 -4.65 -6.40
C ALA A 113 -3.09 -5.37 -7.72
N SER A 114 -3.94 -4.74 -8.55
CA SER A 114 -4.45 -5.33 -9.80
C SER A 114 -4.21 -4.45 -11.04
N HIS A 115 -3.46 -3.36 -10.88
CA HIS A 115 -3.24 -2.34 -11.89
C HIS A 115 -1.83 -1.78 -11.76
N TRP A 116 -1.36 -1.07 -12.77
CA TRP A 116 -0.19 -0.20 -12.70
C TRP A 116 -0.53 1.17 -13.25
N SER A 117 0.19 2.20 -12.81
CA SER A 117 0.11 3.56 -13.35
C SER A 117 1.48 4.08 -13.74
N LEU A 118 1.57 4.76 -14.89
CA LEU A 118 2.79 5.36 -15.42
C LEU A 118 2.62 6.87 -15.51
N TYR A 119 3.61 7.61 -15.02
CA TYR A 119 3.64 9.07 -14.97
C TYR A 119 4.85 9.55 -15.76
N ALA A 120 4.63 10.25 -16.86
CA ALA A 120 5.68 10.63 -17.81
C ALA A 120 5.80 12.15 -18.01
N HIS A 121 6.87 12.53 -18.72
CA HIS A 121 7.30 13.90 -18.99
C HIS A 121 7.60 14.70 -17.72
N LEU A 122 7.96 14.03 -16.62
CA LEU A 122 8.22 14.70 -15.35
C LEU A 122 9.45 15.61 -15.44
N HIS A 123 9.51 16.61 -14.57
CA HIS A 123 10.64 17.52 -14.43
C HIS A 123 11.38 17.29 -13.12
N ASP A 124 12.60 17.84 -13.03
CA ASP A 124 13.41 17.80 -11.85
C ASP A 124 12.65 18.31 -10.61
N TYR A 125 12.73 17.55 -9.52
CA TYR A 125 12.18 17.96 -8.23
C TYR A 125 13.31 18.61 -7.42
N PRO A 126 13.37 19.96 -7.27
CA PRO A 126 14.56 20.65 -6.80
C PRO A 126 15.00 20.27 -5.37
N GLU A 127 14.05 19.85 -4.53
CA GLU A 127 14.31 19.46 -3.15
C GLU A 127 14.68 17.97 -3.00
N SER A 128 14.72 17.20 -4.10
CA SER A 128 15.03 15.79 -4.04
C SER A 128 16.53 15.54 -4.15
N SER A 129 17.09 14.81 -3.19
CA SER A 129 18.46 14.27 -3.28
C SER A 129 18.60 13.11 -4.27
N ARG A 130 17.48 12.65 -4.85
CA ARG A 130 17.40 11.47 -5.73
C ARG A 130 17.22 11.81 -7.21
N GLY A 131 17.37 13.09 -7.57
CA GLY A 131 17.21 13.58 -8.94
C GLY A 131 15.75 13.97 -9.24
N PRO A 132 15.17 13.57 -10.39
CA PRO A 132 13.91 14.14 -10.85
C PRO A 132 12.66 13.76 -10.06
N PHE A 133 12.78 12.80 -9.16
CA PHE A 133 11.65 12.22 -8.44
C PHE A 133 11.83 12.38 -6.94
N ARG A 134 10.72 12.53 -6.20
CA ARG A 134 10.74 12.46 -4.72
C ARG A 134 10.84 11.03 -4.19
N VAL A 135 10.57 10.04 -5.04
CA VAL A 135 10.51 8.62 -4.72
C VAL A 135 11.44 7.82 -5.63
N GLY A 136 11.86 6.64 -5.22
CA GLY A 136 12.70 5.72 -5.97
C GLY A 136 12.11 4.31 -6.10
N VAL A 137 12.73 3.49 -6.94
CA VAL A 137 12.32 2.08 -7.10
C VAL A 137 12.38 1.35 -5.77
N GLY A 138 11.32 0.61 -5.46
CA GLY A 138 11.16 -0.13 -4.21
C GLY A 138 10.43 0.61 -3.10
N ASP A 139 10.23 1.93 -3.23
CA ASP A 139 9.48 2.71 -2.25
C ASP A 139 7.98 2.35 -2.31
N ASP A 140 7.37 2.13 -1.14
CA ASP A 140 5.91 2.10 -1.01
C ASP A 140 5.37 3.52 -0.92
N VAL A 141 4.34 3.81 -1.72
CA VAL A 141 3.70 5.11 -1.81
C VAL A 141 2.23 4.98 -1.47
N LEU A 142 1.71 5.97 -0.75
CA LEU A 142 0.29 6.09 -0.46
C LEU A 142 -0.38 6.92 -1.55
N ASN A 143 -1.69 6.77 -1.69
CA ASN A 143 -2.50 7.67 -2.49
C ASN A 143 -2.20 9.13 -2.07
N GLY A 144 -1.95 9.99 -3.06
CA GLY A 144 -1.60 11.39 -2.85
C GLY A 144 -0.12 11.67 -2.53
N THR A 145 0.73 10.64 -2.41
CA THR A 145 2.19 10.87 -2.26
C THR A 145 2.72 11.67 -3.45
N ALA A 146 3.45 12.74 -3.17
CA ALA A 146 4.12 13.55 -4.20
C ALA A 146 5.22 12.73 -4.88
N LEU A 147 5.18 12.65 -6.20
CA LEU A 147 6.05 11.82 -7.02
C LEU A 147 7.15 12.64 -7.71
N GLY A 148 6.77 13.79 -8.26
CA GLY A 148 7.62 14.67 -9.06
C GLY A 148 6.85 15.90 -9.50
N LEU A 149 7.46 16.72 -10.35
CA LEU A 149 6.79 17.86 -10.96
C LEU A 149 6.37 17.51 -12.40
N LYS A 150 5.21 18.00 -12.85
CA LYS A 150 4.86 17.96 -14.27
C LYS A 150 5.91 18.73 -15.06
N GLY A 151 6.20 18.28 -16.27
CA GLY A 151 7.33 18.81 -17.04
C GLY A 151 7.14 18.67 -18.54
N THR A 152 8.26 18.75 -19.26
CA THR A 152 8.30 18.66 -20.72
C THR A 152 9.49 17.82 -21.20
N THR A 153 9.95 16.87 -20.38
CA THR A 153 11.07 15.99 -20.73
C THR A 153 10.65 14.94 -21.77
N GLY A 154 11.60 14.41 -22.55
CA GLY A 154 11.31 13.46 -23.63
C GLY A 154 10.62 14.14 -24.83
N TYR A 155 9.81 13.37 -25.56
CA TYR A 155 9.07 13.85 -26.72
C TYR A 155 7.76 14.50 -26.28
N SER A 156 7.87 15.74 -25.81
CA SER A 156 6.75 16.57 -25.36
C SER A 156 6.66 17.87 -26.16
N THR A 157 5.44 18.39 -26.32
CA THR A 157 5.18 19.69 -27.00
C THR A 157 5.00 20.85 -26.01
N GLY A 158 5.02 20.57 -24.71
CA GLY A 158 4.91 21.57 -23.65
C GLY A 158 4.61 20.96 -22.28
N PRO A 159 4.57 21.77 -21.21
CA PRO A 159 4.42 21.25 -19.85
C PRO A 159 3.09 20.53 -19.59
N HIS A 160 3.14 19.22 -19.32
CA HIS A 160 1.98 18.38 -18.97
C HIS A 160 2.38 17.12 -18.21
N LEU A 161 1.39 16.38 -17.72
CA LEU A 161 1.54 15.01 -17.24
C LEU A 161 0.93 14.05 -18.25
N HIS A 162 1.70 13.11 -18.75
CA HIS A 162 1.16 11.94 -19.45
C HIS A 162 0.92 10.80 -18.46
N LEU A 163 -0.32 10.31 -18.35
CA LEU A 163 -0.72 9.25 -17.43
C LEU A 163 -1.24 8.04 -18.22
N GLU A 164 -0.56 6.89 -18.12
CA GLU A 164 -1.11 5.60 -18.53
C GLU A 164 -1.58 4.82 -17.29
N ILE A 165 -2.65 4.03 -17.46
CA ILE A 165 -3.10 3.05 -16.47
C ILE A 165 -3.29 1.73 -17.19
N GLY A 166 -2.79 0.64 -16.64
CA GLY A 166 -3.02 -0.70 -17.17
C GLY A 166 -3.44 -1.69 -16.10
N ARG A 167 -4.08 -2.78 -16.54
CA ARG A 167 -4.45 -3.92 -15.68
C ARG A 167 -3.27 -4.88 -15.53
N GLY A 168 -3.24 -5.58 -14.40
CA GLY A 168 -2.24 -6.60 -14.09
C GLY A 168 -0.90 -6.04 -13.65
N THR A 169 0.16 -6.78 -13.94
CA THR A 169 1.52 -6.49 -13.52
C THR A 169 2.30 -5.74 -14.60
N TRP A 170 3.14 -4.79 -14.19
CA TRP A 170 4.04 -4.09 -15.09
C TRP A 170 5.13 -5.02 -15.66
N GLU A 171 5.28 -5.07 -16.99
CA GLU A 171 6.22 -5.97 -17.70
C GLU A 171 7.55 -5.29 -18.10
N GLY A 172 7.90 -4.18 -17.43
CA GLY A 172 9.20 -3.54 -17.58
C GLY A 172 9.34 -2.56 -18.76
N SER A 173 8.39 -2.50 -19.70
CA SER A 173 8.34 -1.43 -20.71
C SER A 173 6.91 -1.14 -21.16
N SER A 174 6.64 0.11 -21.54
CA SER A 174 5.32 0.49 -22.10
C SER A 174 5.05 -0.27 -23.40
N SER A 175 6.05 -0.41 -24.28
CA SER A 175 5.92 -1.12 -25.55
C SER A 175 5.52 -2.60 -25.43
N ARG A 176 5.86 -3.26 -24.31
CA ARG A 176 5.45 -4.65 -24.05
C ARG A 176 4.03 -4.75 -23.51
N GLN A 177 3.48 -3.65 -22.98
CA GLN A 177 2.10 -3.63 -22.53
C GLN A 177 1.14 -3.70 -23.72
N SER A 178 0.30 -4.74 -23.71
CA SER A 178 -0.81 -4.85 -24.64
C SER A 178 -1.72 -3.63 -24.52
N HIS A 179 -2.04 -3.00 -25.65
CA HIS A 179 -2.97 -1.87 -25.67
C HIS A 179 -4.36 -2.27 -25.13
N ALA A 180 -4.75 -3.55 -25.25
CA ALA A 180 -5.99 -4.08 -24.69
C ALA A 180 -6.02 -4.11 -23.14
N ASN A 181 -4.84 -4.09 -22.50
CA ASN A 181 -4.73 -4.03 -21.04
C ASN A 181 -4.69 -2.59 -20.52
N LEU A 182 -4.55 -1.60 -21.40
CA LEU A 182 -4.63 -0.19 -21.03
C LEU A 182 -6.08 0.18 -20.71
N VAL A 183 -6.21 1.01 -19.68
CA VAL A 183 -7.49 1.51 -19.18
C VAL A 183 -7.54 3.00 -19.47
N ASN A 184 -8.69 3.47 -19.97
CA ASN A 184 -8.94 4.90 -20.10
C ASN A 184 -8.86 5.56 -18.71
N PRO A 185 -7.85 6.42 -18.43
CA PRO A 185 -7.70 7.05 -17.13
C PRO A 185 -8.89 7.94 -16.76
N GLU A 186 -9.53 8.57 -17.76
CA GLU A 186 -10.67 9.45 -17.52
C GLU A 186 -11.90 8.70 -17.04
N ALA A 187 -12.14 7.52 -17.62
CA ALA A 187 -13.24 6.65 -17.22
C ALA A 187 -12.99 6.06 -15.83
N LEU A 188 -11.76 5.62 -15.55
CA LEU A 188 -11.42 5.05 -14.24
C LEU A 188 -11.44 6.09 -13.12
N LEU A 189 -11.00 7.31 -13.40
CA LEU A 189 -10.96 8.42 -12.44
C LEU A 189 -12.22 9.31 -12.50
N ALA A 190 -13.29 8.85 -13.15
CA ALA A 190 -14.56 9.55 -13.18
C ALA A 190 -15.14 9.63 -11.75
N GLY A 191 -15.46 10.84 -11.28
CA GLY A 191 -15.93 11.06 -9.91
C GLY A 191 -14.85 10.93 -8.82
N ALA A 192 -13.63 10.54 -9.16
CA ALA A 192 -12.51 10.52 -8.21
C ALA A 192 -12.21 11.95 -7.73
N PRO A 193 -11.99 12.15 -6.41
CA PRO A 193 -11.67 13.46 -5.88
C PRO A 193 -10.27 13.91 -6.33
N PRO A 194 -9.96 15.22 -6.24
CA PRO A 194 -8.60 15.71 -6.40
C PRO A 194 -7.63 15.02 -5.43
N ALA A 195 -6.34 15.02 -5.77
CA ALA A 195 -5.32 14.51 -4.87
C ALA A 195 -5.34 15.29 -3.54
N PRO A 196 -5.08 14.64 -2.39
CA PRO A 196 -4.96 15.35 -1.13
C PRO A 196 -3.74 16.30 -1.15
N THR A 197 -3.89 17.46 -0.51
CA THR A 197 -2.86 18.51 -0.47
C THR A 197 -1.66 18.14 0.41
N LYS A 198 -1.87 17.26 1.40
CA LYS A 198 -0.82 16.61 2.18
C LYS A 198 -0.72 15.14 1.75
N PRO A 199 0.49 14.59 1.55
CA PRO A 199 0.67 13.15 1.49
C PRO A 199 0.00 12.54 2.72
N ARG A 200 -0.78 11.47 2.55
CA ARG A 200 -1.13 10.64 3.72
C ARG A 200 0.21 10.24 4.35
N PRO A 201 0.43 10.44 5.66
CA PRO A 201 1.74 10.30 6.26
C PRO A 201 2.37 8.94 5.92
N THR A 202 3.58 8.94 5.33
CA THR A 202 4.35 7.73 4.97
C THR A 202 4.79 6.93 6.20
N THR A 203 4.82 7.61 7.32
CA THR A 203 4.75 7.05 8.67
C THR A 203 3.41 7.52 9.21
N PRO A 204 2.51 6.66 9.70
CA PRO A 204 1.28 7.14 10.33
C PRO A 204 1.65 8.23 11.35
N PRO A 205 0.88 9.34 11.42
CA PRO A 205 1.15 10.40 12.40
C PRO A 205 1.25 9.76 13.80
N PRO A 206 1.94 10.36 14.79
CA PRO A 206 1.82 9.90 16.18
C PRO A 206 0.34 9.82 16.46
N VAL A 207 -0.11 8.60 16.67
CA VAL A 207 -1.52 8.31 16.63
C VAL A 207 -2.04 8.79 17.96
N GLU A 208 -2.80 9.87 17.99
CA GLU A 208 -3.65 10.10 19.14
C GLU A 208 -4.64 8.93 19.17
N GLU A 209 -4.54 8.08 20.21
CA GLU A 209 -5.32 6.84 20.40
C GLU A 209 -6.84 7.03 20.17
N ASN A 210 -7.30 8.28 20.21
CA ASN A 210 -8.69 8.65 20.08
C ASN A 210 -9.24 8.67 18.64
N ASP A 211 -8.40 8.73 17.60
CA ASP A 211 -8.88 8.86 16.20
C ASP A 211 -8.67 7.60 15.33
N MET A 212 -8.00 6.56 15.85
CA MET A 212 -7.63 5.37 15.07
C MET A 212 -8.63 4.20 15.18
N PHE A 213 -9.45 4.24 16.20
CA PHE A 213 -10.39 3.18 16.53
C PHE A 213 -11.78 3.79 16.59
N THR A 214 -12.68 3.29 15.74
CA THR A 214 -14.11 3.48 15.97
C THR A 214 -14.46 2.87 17.33
N ASP A 215 -15.58 3.27 17.93
CA ASP A 215 -16.01 2.65 19.19
C ASP A 215 -16.18 1.13 19.04
N GLU A 216 -16.52 0.68 17.84
CA GLU A 216 -16.58 -0.73 17.47
C GLU A 216 -15.19 -1.39 17.46
N ASP A 217 -14.16 -0.72 16.93
CA ASP A 217 -12.80 -1.23 16.97
C ASP A 217 -12.27 -1.30 18.41
N ARG A 218 -12.57 -0.30 19.25
CA ARG A 218 -12.20 -0.30 20.68
C ARG A 218 -12.89 -1.44 21.41
N LYS A 219 -14.17 -1.67 21.11
CA LYS A 219 -14.93 -2.80 21.65
C LYS A 219 -14.30 -4.13 21.24
N ASN A 220 -13.96 -4.31 19.97
CA ASN A 220 -13.32 -5.53 19.48
C ASN A 220 -11.93 -5.77 20.09
N LEU A 221 -11.15 -4.72 20.29
CA LEU A 221 -9.87 -4.78 21.01
C LEU A 221 -10.05 -5.17 22.48
N ASN A 222 -11.03 -4.57 23.16
CA ASN A 222 -11.35 -4.91 24.54
C ASN A 222 -11.87 -6.34 24.66
N ASP A 223 -12.68 -6.80 23.70
CA ASP A 223 -13.18 -8.17 23.63
C ASP A 223 -12.02 -9.17 23.41
N LEU A 224 -11.04 -8.85 22.54
CA LEU A 224 -9.83 -9.65 22.33
C LEU A 224 -8.91 -9.68 23.57
N VAL A 225 -8.69 -8.54 24.22
CA VAL A 225 -7.92 -8.46 25.47
C VAL A 225 -8.62 -9.23 26.58
N ALA A 226 -9.95 -9.19 26.64
CA ALA A 226 -10.76 -9.95 27.60
C ALA A 226 -10.68 -11.47 27.37
N LEU A 227 -10.33 -11.93 26.16
CA LEU A 227 -10.10 -13.35 25.86
C LEU A 227 -8.71 -13.86 26.29
N ALA A 228 -7.75 -12.97 26.59
CA ALA A 228 -6.38 -13.35 26.93
C ALA A 228 -6.27 -14.30 28.15
N PRO A 229 -7.01 -14.12 29.26
CA PRO A 229 -7.01 -15.06 30.37
C PRO A 229 -7.54 -16.45 29.98
N THR A 230 -8.53 -16.51 29.10
CA THR A 230 -9.12 -17.76 28.59
C THR A 230 -8.14 -18.51 27.70
N ILE A 231 -7.47 -17.81 26.79
CA ILE A 231 -6.43 -18.38 25.92
C ILE A 231 -5.26 -18.92 26.76
N HIS A 232 -4.83 -18.16 27.78
CA HIS A 232 -3.81 -18.59 28.72
C HIS A 232 -4.20 -19.87 29.48
N GLN A 233 -5.46 -19.97 29.90
CA GLN A 233 -5.98 -21.17 30.59
C GLN A 233 -6.06 -22.39 29.67
N ILE A 234 -6.41 -22.20 28.40
CA ILE A 234 -6.42 -23.26 27.37
C ILE A 234 -4.99 -23.77 27.14
N ASN A 235 -4.02 -22.88 26.99
CA ASN A 235 -2.61 -23.26 26.80
C ASN A 235 -2.06 -24.05 28.00
N ARG A 236 -2.34 -23.63 29.24
CA ARG A 236 -1.94 -24.42 30.42
C ARG A 236 -2.55 -25.81 30.45
N ARG A 237 -3.83 -25.95 30.07
CA ARG A 237 -4.51 -27.25 30.01
C ARG A 237 -3.97 -28.15 28.91
N ALA A 238 -3.60 -27.57 27.76
CA ALA A 238 -2.95 -28.28 26.67
C ALA A 238 -1.59 -28.84 27.10
N GLU A 239 -0.77 -28.03 27.77
CA GLU A 239 0.53 -28.46 28.31
C GLU A 239 0.39 -29.56 29.35
N THR A 240 -0.55 -29.45 30.28
CA THR A 240 -0.81 -30.53 31.26
C THR A 240 -1.22 -31.83 30.58
N ALA A 241 -2.11 -31.77 29.57
CA ALA A 241 -2.55 -32.96 28.84
C ALA A 241 -1.42 -33.64 28.04
N ILE A 242 -0.52 -32.85 27.44
CA ILE A 242 0.66 -33.33 26.70
C ILE A 242 1.68 -33.95 27.67
N ASN A 243 1.94 -33.30 28.81
CA ASN A 243 2.93 -33.76 29.79
C ASN A 243 2.48 -35.00 30.58
N GLU A 244 1.17 -35.24 30.69
CA GLU A 244 0.60 -36.44 31.32
C GLU A 244 0.50 -37.64 30.36
N GLY A 245 1.03 -37.55 29.13
CA GLY A 245 1.07 -38.65 28.18
C GLY A 245 -0.31 -39.04 27.62
N ARG A 246 -1.31 -38.17 27.70
CA ARG A 246 -2.62 -38.43 27.09
C ARG A 246 -2.53 -38.24 25.58
N ASP A 247 -3.29 -39.06 24.84
CA ASP A 247 -3.30 -39.11 23.38
C ASP A 247 -3.34 -37.71 22.76
N ARG A 248 -2.23 -37.34 22.11
CA ARG A 248 -1.98 -36.02 21.52
C ARG A 248 -3.06 -35.63 20.52
N ALA A 249 -3.67 -36.60 19.83
CA ALA A 249 -4.75 -36.36 18.89
C ALA A 249 -6.06 -35.93 19.60
N ALA A 250 -6.37 -36.55 20.74
CA ALA A 250 -7.55 -36.20 21.53
C ALA A 250 -7.40 -34.84 22.23
N ALA A 251 -6.18 -34.47 22.63
CA ALA A 251 -5.88 -33.15 23.18
C ALA A 251 -6.04 -32.04 22.13
N LEU A 252 -5.51 -32.26 20.92
CA LEU A 252 -5.62 -31.32 19.79
C LEU A 252 -7.08 -31.12 19.34
N ALA A 253 -7.85 -32.18 19.18
CA ALA A 253 -9.27 -32.10 18.81
C ALA A 253 -10.11 -31.31 19.84
N ARG A 254 -9.72 -31.38 21.13
CA ARG A 254 -10.40 -30.64 22.21
C ARG A 254 -10.01 -29.16 22.24
N ILE A 255 -8.77 -28.84 21.87
CA ILE A 255 -8.29 -27.46 21.71
C ILE A 255 -8.95 -26.81 20.49
N GLU A 256 -9.02 -27.50 19.34
CA GLU A 256 -9.71 -27.01 18.14
C GLU A 256 -11.19 -26.72 18.42
N LYS A 257 -11.87 -27.59 19.18
CA LYS A 257 -13.26 -27.37 19.61
C LYS A 257 -13.41 -26.14 20.51
N LEU A 258 -12.48 -25.90 21.42
CA LEU A 258 -12.50 -24.73 22.32
C LEU A 258 -12.21 -23.43 21.57
N LEU A 259 -11.25 -23.45 20.64
CA LEU A 259 -10.94 -22.32 19.76
C LEU A 259 -12.12 -22.00 18.83
N GLY A 260 -12.82 -23.02 18.30
CA GLY A 260 -14.03 -22.83 17.50
C GLY A 260 -15.19 -22.21 18.28
N GLN A 261 -15.32 -22.49 19.58
CA GLN A 261 -16.32 -21.86 20.44
C GLN A 261 -16.00 -20.39 20.75
N VAL A 262 -14.72 -20.04 20.86
CA VAL A 262 -14.27 -18.66 21.05
C VAL A 262 -14.42 -17.85 19.76
N ALA A 263 -14.14 -18.44 18.59
CA ALA A 263 -14.29 -17.78 17.28
C ALA A 263 -15.76 -17.56 16.85
N SER A 264 -16.71 -18.25 17.49
CA SER A 264 -18.16 -18.15 17.20
C SER A 264 -18.91 -17.11 18.05
N ARG A 265 -18.20 -16.39 18.94
CA ARG A 265 -18.73 -15.32 19.78
C ARG A 265 -18.20 -13.99 19.30
#